data_AF-A0A3B0REQ5-F1
#
_entry.id   AF-A0A3B0REQ5-F1
#
_cell.length_a   1.000
_cell.length_b   1.000
_cell.length_c   1.000
_cell.angle_alpha   90.00
_cell.angle_beta   90.00
_cell.angle_gamma   90.00
#
_symmetry.space_group_name_H-M   'P 1'
#
loop_
_entity.id
_entity.type
_entity.pdbx_description
1 polymer ?
#
loop_
_entity_poly.entity_id
_entity_poly.type
_entity_poly.pdbx_seq_one_letter_code
_entity_poly.pdbx_strand_id
1 'polypeptide(L)'
;MTLNAKIRKTIQIFRENFPSELTALIEQGAGEISALNIVERALKPGDRAPDFTLKDYGYRERRLSDYLKGGPVVVTFYRGAWCPYCNLQLAAYNAHLDEIRAAGATLVAITPESPDGIQIFLDSEAPQDARGMITDAPDFDVLHDVGNMVAAEFGLTFKLPEAHRKLLAMMKMDIEKANGDDSYIFPDPATYIIGCDGTIVWAFVPNNYRKRAEAEDIINQLNQIKSQGEKI
;
A
#
# COMPACT_ATOMS: atom_id res chain seq x y z
N MET A 1 -9.76 -16.51 -7.54
CA MET A 1 -8.78 -16.68 -6.44
C MET A 1 -8.62 -15.33 -5.76
N THR A 2 -8.75 -15.28 -4.42
CA THR A 2 -8.67 -14.02 -3.64
C THR A 2 -7.28 -13.38 -3.71
N LEU A 3 -7.15 -12.11 -3.36
CA LEU A 3 -5.87 -11.40 -3.33
C LEU A 3 -4.87 -12.09 -2.41
N ASN A 4 -5.27 -12.41 -1.17
CA ASN A 4 -4.37 -13.06 -0.23
C ASN A 4 -4.01 -14.48 -0.66
N ALA A 5 -4.87 -15.17 -1.41
CA ALA A 5 -4.52 -16.46 -2.00
C ALA A 5 -3.48 -16.31 -3.12
N LYS A 6 -3.57 -15.27 -3.97
CA LYS A 6 -2.52 -14.93 -4.95
C LYS A 6 -1.20 -14.59 -4.25
N ILE A 7 -1.22 -13.79 -3.19
CA ILE A 7 -0.02 -13.45 -2.41
C ILE A 7 0.63 -14.71 -1.80
N ARG A 8 -0.16 -15.61 -1.20
CA ARG A 8 0.35 -16.89 -0.69
C ARG A 8 1.00 -17.74 -1.79
N LYS A 9 0.38 -17.79 -2.97
CA LYS A 9 0.96 -18.48 -4.13
C LYS A 9 2.30 -17.83 -4.57
N THR A 10 2.38 -16.51 -4.62
CA THR A 10 3.63 -15.80 -4.96
C THR A 10 4.73 -16.05 -3.93
N ILE A 11 4.40 -16.08 -2.63
CA ILE A 11 5.36 -16.44 -1.58
C ILE A 11 5.90 -17.86 -1.80
N GLN A 12 5.02 -18.81 -2.14
CA GLN A 12 5.43 -20.18 -2.40
C GLN A 12 6.38 -20.27 -3.62
N ILE A 13 6.04 -19.56 -4.71
CA ILE A 13 6.89 -19.47 -5.90
C ILE A 13 8.28 -18.91 -5.54
N PHE A 14 8.36 -17.87 -4.72
CA PHE A 14 9.66 -17.33 -4.30
C PHE A 14 10.46 -18.33 -3.47
N ARG A 15 9.84 -19.04 -2.52
CA ARG A 15 10.52 -20.06 -1.72
C ARG A 15 11.09 -21.20 -2.56
N GLU A 16 10.38 -21.58 -3.63
CA GLU A 16 10.78 -22.68 -4.51
C GLU A 16 11.87 -22.28 -5.51
N ASN A 17 11.85 -21.03 -6.00
CA ASN A 17 12.68 -20.62 -7.13
C ASN A 17 13.84 -19.68 -6.75
N PHE A 18 13.81 -19.04 -5.58
CA PHE A 18 14.89 -18.15 -5.16
C PHE A 18 16.01 -18.93 -4.45
N PRO A 19 17.27 -18.48 -4.59
CA PRO A 19 18.37 -18.97 -3.75
C PRO A 19 17.99 -18.94 -2.27
N SER A 20 18.43 -19.96 -1.52
CA SER A 20 18.11 -20.11 -0.10
C SER A 20 18.51 -18.90 0.75
N GLU A 21 19.62 -18.24 0.40
CA GLU A 21 20.07 -17.00 1.04
C GLU A 21 19.04 -15.86 0.89
N LEU A 22 18.50 -15.63 -0.31
CA LEU A 22 17.48 -14.60 -0.53
C LEU A 22 16.20 -14.92 0.22
N THR A 23 15.77 -16.19 0.18
CA THR A 23 14.59 -16.64 0.92
C THR A 23 14.76 -16.48 2.43
N ALA A 24 15.95 -16.75 2.97
CA ALA A 24 16.24 -16.53 4.39
C ALA A 24 16.14 -15.06 4.78
N LEU A 25 16.69 -14.14 3.97
CA LEU A 25 16.57 -12.69 4.20
C LEU A 25 15.11 -12.22 4.16
N ILE A 26 14.31 -12.73 3.21
CA ILE A 26 12.88 -12.44 3.07
C ILE A 26 12.10 -12.89 4.32
N GLU A 27 12.36 -14.08 4.84
CA GLU A 27 11.67 -14.62 6.02
C GLU A 27 12.12 -13.95 7.32
N GLN A 28 13.43 -13.71 7.49
CA GLN A 28 13.95 -13.00 8.66
C GLN A 28 13.32 -11.61 8.78
N GLY A 29 13.40 -10.81 7.72
CA GLY A 29 12.85 -9.46 7.77
C GLY A 29 11.33 -9.47 7.93
N ALA A 30 10.62 -10.50 7.44
CA ALA A 30 9.18 -10.63 7.69
C ALA A 30 8.86 -10.90 9.15
N GLY A 31 9.64 -11.76 9.79
CA GLY A 31 9.57 -11.97 11.24
C GLY A 31 9.80 -10.66 12.00
N GLU A 32 10.87 -9.93 11.65
CA GLU A 32 11.24 -8.66 12.29
C GLU A 32 10.15 -7.59 12.15
N ILE A 33 9.55 -7.44 10.96
CA ILE A 33 8.43 -6.51 10.75
C ILE A 33 7.21 -6.94 11.57
N SER A 34 6.84 -8.22 11.53
CA SER A 34 5.65 -8.72 12.25
C SER A 34 5.75 -8.64 13.78
N ALA A 35 6.97 -8.48 14.31
CA ALA A 35 7.22 -8.29 15.74
C ALA A 35 7.08 -6.84 16.20
N LEU A 36 6.87 -5.89 15.28
CA LEU A 36 6.68 -4.48 15.60
C LEU A 36 5.25 -4.24 16.12
N ASN A 37 5.07 -3.23 16.98
CA ASN A 37 3.76 -2.87 17.53
C ASN A 37 3.01 -1.87 16.63
N ILE A 38 2.85 -2.20 15.34
CA ILE A 38 2.25 -1.30 14.35
C ILE A 38 0.74 -1.16 14.58
N VAL A 39 0.06 -2.26 14.90
CA VAL A 39 -1.40 -2.26 15.10
C VAL A 39 -1.80 -1.37 16.27
N GLU A 40 -1.00 -1.37 17.34
CA GLU A 40 -1.28 -0.65 18.59
C GLU A 40 -1.20 0.87 18.44
N ARG A 41 -0.40 1.37 17.50
CA ARG A 41 -0.18 2.80 17.26
C ARG A 41 -0.89 3.33 16.02
N ALA A 42 -1.37 2.44 15.14
CA ALA A 42 -2.09 2.84 13.95
C ALA A 42 -3.44 3.46 14.32
N LEU A 43 -3.92 4.39 13.48
CA LEU A 43 -5.26 4.93 13.63
C LEU A 43 -6.30 3.82 13.52
N LYS A 44 -7.41 3.93 14.26
CA LYS A 44 -8.47 2.92 14.34
C LYS A 44 -9.83 3.51 14.00
N PRO A 45 -10.85 2.67 13.76
CA PRO A 45 -12.21 3.16 13.58
C PRO A 45 -12.65 4.08 14.72
N GLY A 46 -13.25 5.21 14.36
CA GLY A 46 -13.63 6.30 15.28
C GLY A 46 -12.60 7.43 15.39
N ASP A 47 -11.34 7.21 15.00
CA ASP A 47 -10.34 8.28 14.96
C ASP A 47 -10.58 9.22 13.76
N ARG A 48 -10.10 10.46 13.85
CA ARG A 48 -10.07 11.39 12.71
C ARG A 48 -8.86 11.09 11.84
N ALA A 49 -9.08 10.93 10.54
CA ALA A 49 -8.00 10.88 9.57
C ALA A 49 -7.33 12.27 9.46
N PRO A 50 -5.99 12.35 9.53
CA PRO A 50 -5.24 13.55 9.17
C PRO A 50 -5.59 13.97 7.74
N ASP A 51 -5.86 15.26 7.56
CA ASP A 51 -5.99 15.82 6.21
C ASP A 51 -4.58 15.97 5.61
N PHE A 52 -4.43 15.55 4.36
CA PHE A 52 -3.14 15.57 3.67
C PHE A 52 -3.28 16.21 2.30
N THR A 53 -2.18 16.74 1.78
CA THR A 53 -2.06 17.17 0.38
C THR A 53 -0.81 16.51 -0.21
N LEU A 54 -1.00 15.63 -1.19
CA LEU A 54 0.06 14.86 -1.84
C LEU A 54 -0.01 15.04 -3.35
N LYS A 55 1.08 14.72 -4.06
CA LYS A 55 1.12 14.78 -5.52
C LYS A 55 0.72 13.44 -6.14
N ASP A 56 0.05 13.47 -7.27
CA ASP A 56 -0.11 12.30 -8.16
C ASP A 56 1.05 12.19 -9.18
N TYR A 57 1.00 11.17 -10.04
CA TYR A 57 1.98 11.00 -11.15
C TYR A 57 2.07 12.21 -12.10
N GLY A 58 0.98 12.97 -12.23
CA GLY A 58 0.94 14.20 -13.03
C GLY A 58 1.46 15.42 -12.27
N TYR A 59 2.07 15.24 -11.09
CA TYR A 59 2.52 16.29 -10.18
C TYR A 59 1.39 17.22 -9.70
N ARG A 60 0.14 16.80 -9.83
CA ARG A 60 -1.01 17.58 -9.38
C ARG A 60 -1.22 17.33 -7.89
N GLU A 61 -1.44 18.40 -7.15
CA GLU A 61 -1.80 18.31 -5.74
C GLU A 61 -3.22 17.76 -5.58
N ARG A 62 -3.37 16.76 -4.73
CA ARG A 62 -4.64 16.14 -4.36
C ARG A 62 -4.74 16.15 -2.85
N ARG A 63 -5.90 16.58 -2.35
CA ARG A 63 -6.15 16.74 -0.91
C ARG A 63 -7.26 15.80 -0.45
N LEU A 64 -7.09 15.16 0.71
CA LEU A 64 -8.10 14.25 1.27
C LEU A 64 -9.47 14.94 1.37
N SER A 65 -9.52 16.16 1.92
CA SER A 65 -10.76 16.93 2.05
C SER A 65 -11.51 17.18 0.74
N ASP A 66 -10.81 17.19 -0.41
CA ASP A 66 -11.48 17.38 -1.70
C ASP A 66 -12.16 16.09 -2.18
N TYR A 67 -11.56 14.93 -1.92
CA TYR A 67 -12.20 13.64 -2.18
C TYR A 67 -13.43 13.43 -1.29
N LEU A 68 -13.33 13.79 0.00
CA LEU A 68 -14.42 13.63 0.97
C LEU A 68 -15.68 14.45 0.63
N LYS A 69 -15.59 15.44 -0.27
CA LYS A 69 -16.78 16.14 -0.78
C LYS A 69 -17.63 15.27 -1.71
N GLY A 70 -17.04 14.24 -2.32
CA GLY A 70 -17.69 13.34 -3.27
C GLY A 70 -18.23 12.05 -2.65
N GLY A 71 -17.83 11.71 -1.42
CA GLY A 71 -18.15 10.45 -0.76
C GLY A 71 -16.99 9.96 0.13
N PRO A 72 -17.15 8.80 0.79
CA PRO A 72 -16.10 8.12 1.52
C PRO A 72 -14.89 7.87 0.64
N VAL A 73 -13.74 7.82 1.29
CA VAL A 73 -12.47 7.57 0.62
C VAL A 73 -11.88 6.29 1.17
N VAL A 74 -11.66 5.33 0.28
CA VAL A 74 -10.81 4.17 0.55
C VAL A 74 -9.37 4.62 0.34
N VAL A 75 -8.56 4.60 1.40
CA VAL A 75 -7.12 4.93 1.34
C VAL A 75 -6.32 3.67 1.58
N THR A 76 -5.45 3.30 0.64
CA THR A 76 -4.52 2.17 0.82
C THR A 76 -3.07 2.63 0.80
N PHE A 77 -2.32 2.31 1.85
CA PHE A 77 -0.88 2.54 1.92
C PHE A 77 -0.13 1.33 1.38
N TYR A 78 0.90 1.56 0.56
CA TYR A 78 1.76 0.51 0.04
C TYR A 78 3.20 1.00 -0.10
N ARG A 79 4.15 0.07 -0.31
CA ARG A 79 5.60 0.37 -0.20
C ARG A 79 6.25 0.89 -1.48
N GLY A 80 5.76 0.42 -2.62
CA GLY A 80 6.27 0.78 -3.94
C GLY A 80 6.06 -0.28 -5.01
N ALA A 81 6.24 0.09 -6.27
CA ALA A 81 6.09 -0.74 -7.46
C ALA A 81 7.10 -1.89 -7.53
N TRP A 82 8.25 -1.74 -6.87
CA TRP A 82 9.23 -2.82 -6.68
C TRP A 82 8.68 -3.98 -5.82
N CYS A 83 7.58 -3.77 -5.08
CA CYS A 83 6.99 -4.80 -4.24
C CYS A 83 5.95 -5.65 -5.00
N PRO A 84 6.17 -6.97 -5.15
CA PRO A 84 5.26 -7.83 -5.91
C PRO A 84 3.85 -7.91 -5.31
N TYR A 85 3.74 -7.87 -3.98
CA TYR A 85 2.45 -7.92 -3.30
C TYR A 85 1.65 -6.63 -3.45
N CYS A 86 2.32 -5.50 -3.67
CA CYS A 86 1.69 -4.22 -3.95
C CYS A 86 1.08 -4.21 -5.35
N ASN A 87 1.80 -4.69 -6.37
CA ASN A 87 1.24 -4.82 -7.72
C ASN A 87 0.01 -5.74 -7.77
N LEU A 88 0.04 -6.88 -7.04
CA LEU A 88 -1.14 -7.74 -6.91
C LEU A 88 -2.33 -7.02 -6.28
N GLN A 89 -2.08 -6.18 -5.27
CA GLN A 89 -3.13 -5.41 -4.60
C GLN A 89 -3.72 -4.36 -5.53
N LEU A 90 -2.89 -3.54 -6.18
CA LEU A 90 -3.35 -2.49 -7.09
C LEU A 90 -4.17 -3.08 -8.24
N ALA A 91 -3.70 -4.17 -8.86
CA ALA A 91 -4.45 -4.88 -9.89
C ALA A 91 -5.78 -5.45 -9.37
N ALA A 92 -5.80 -6.01 -8.16
CA ALA A 92 -7.03 -6.53 -7.57
C ALA A 92 -8.04 -5.42 -7.29
N TYR A 93 -7.60 -4.26 -6.81
CA TYR A 93 -8.47 -3.12 -6.57
C TYR A 93 -8.94 -2.48 -7.88
N ASN A 94 -8.08 -2.39 -8.89
CA ASN A 94 -8.48 -1.88 -10.21
C ASN A 94 -9.58 -2.74 -10.83
N ALA A 95 -9.47 -4.07 -10.70
CA ALA A 95 -10.47 -5.01 -11.20
C ALA A 95 -11.86 -4.88 -10.53
N HIS A 96 -11.95 -4.27 -9.34
CA HIS A 96 -13.20 -4.04 -8.61
C HIS A 96 -13.51 -2.55 -8.44
N LEU A 97 -12.83 -1.68 -9.20
CA LEU A 97 -12.92 -0.23 -9.01
C LEU A 97 -14.34 0.30 -9.24
N ASP A 98 -15.04 -0.24 -10.25
CA ASP A 98 -16.41 0.15 -10.55
C ASP A 98 -17.39 -0.26 -9.44
N GLU A 99 -17.15 -1.38 -8.77
CA GLU A 99 -17.96 -1.82 -7.62
C GLU A 99 -17.73 -0.92 -6.40
N ILE A 100 -16.47 -0.53 -6.14
CA ILE A 100 -16.14 0.44 -5.09
C ILE A 100 -16.79 1.81 -5.38
N ARG A 101 -16.75 2.27 -6.63
CA ARG A 101 -17.42 3.50 -7.08
C ARG A 101 -18.94 3.40 -6.95
N ALA A 102 -19.53 2.27 -7.33
CA ALA A 102 -20.98 2.03 -7.19
C ALA A 102 -21.43 1.99 -5.72
N ALA A 103 -20.55 1.57 -4.81
CA ALA A 103 -20.77 1.66 -3.37
C ALA A 103 -20.64 3.09 -2.83
N GLY A 104 -20.23 4.06 -3.66
CA GLY A 104 -20.21 5.50 -3.36
C GLY A 104 -18.86 6.03 -2.88
N ALA A 105 -17.78 5.25 -3.00
CA ALA A 105 -16.47 5.64 -2.52
C ALA A 105 -15.47 5.95 -3.64
N THR A 106 -14.53 6.84 -3.33
CA THR A 106 -13.32 7.02 -4.14
C THR A 106 -12.19 6.16 -3.58
N LEU A 107 -11.42 5.48 -4.43
CA LEU A 107 -10.22 4.76 -4.02
C LEU A 107 -8.98 5.60 -4.32
N VAL A 108 -8.05 5.65 -3.36
CA VAL A 108 -6.76 6.32 -3.48
C VAL A 108 -5.68 5.40 -2.89
N ALA A 109 -4.56 5.26 -3.59
CA ALA A 109 -3.37 4.59 -3.06
C ALA A 109 -2.29 5.61 -2.69
N ILE A 110 -1.52 5.32 -1.65
CA ILE A 110 -0.43 6.18 -1.15
C ILE A 110 0.86 5.36 -1.08
N THR A 111 1.94 5.88 -1.64
CA THR A 111 3.29 5.28 -1.67
C THR A 111 4.36 6.29 -1.28
N PRO A 112 5.46 5.88 -0.63
CA PRO A 112 6.60 6.75 -0.42
C PRO A 112 7.47 6.93 -1.68
N GLU A 113 7.22 6.15 -2.75
CA GLU A 113 7.92 6.34 -4.02
C GLU A 113 7.69 7.76 -4.54
N SER A 114 8.71 8.33 -5.16
CA SER A 114 8.55 9.56 -5.95
C SER A 114 7.64 9.30 -7.16
N PRO A 115 7.08 10.36 -7.79
CA PRO A 115 6.34 10.22 -9.06
C PRO A 115 7.12 9.48 -10.16
N ASP A 116 8.45 9.56 -10.14
CA ASP A 116 9.33 8.92 -11.12
C ASP A 116 9.78 7.50 -10.69
N GLY A 117 9.36 7.02 -9.51
CA GLY A 117 9.87 5.80 -8.88
C GLY A 117 9.71 4.54 -9.73
N ILE A 118 8.59 4.41 -10.45
CA ILE A 118 8.36 3.30 -11.40
C ILE A 118 9.44 3.29 -12.49
N GLN A 119 9.67 4.44 -13.13
CA GLN A 119 10.63 4.54 -14.22
C GLN A 119 12.05 4.26 -13.72
N ILE A 120 12.40 4.80 -12.55
CA ILE A 120 13.68 4.54 -11.89
C ILE A 120 13.89 3.04 -11.65
N PHE A 121 12.86 2.34 -11.16
CA PHE A 121 12.95 0.90 -10.94
C PHE A 121 13.05 0.10 -12.26
N LEU A 122 12.31 0.49 -13.30
CA LEU A 122 12.39 -0.16 -14.62
C LEU A 122 13.76 0.01 -15.28
N ASP A 123 14.41 1.15 -15.07
CA ASP A 123 15.76 1.47 -15.57
C ASP A 123 16.89 0.88 -14.72
N SER A 124 16.56 0.29 -13.56
CA SER A 124 17.54 -0.32 -12.67
C SER A 124 18.07 -1.68 -13.20
N GLU A 125 19.12 -2.19 -12.56
CA GLU A 125 19.67 -3.53 -12.84
C GLU A 125 18.89 -4.65 -12.13
N ALA A 126 17.68 -4.38 -11.62
CA ALA A 126 16.86 -5.39 -11.00
C ALA A 126 16.54 -6.56 -11.96
N PRO A 127 16.41 -7.81 -11.46
CA PRO A 127 16.08 -8.96 -12.27
C PRO A 127 14.86 -8.72 -13.17
N GLN A 128 14.91 -9.21 -14.41
CA GLN A 128 13.81 -9.04 -15.38
C GLN A 128 12.47 -9.53 -14.83
N ASP A 129 12.47 -10.64 -14.10
CA ASP A 129 11.25 -11.18 -13.47
C ASP A 129 10.67 -10.23 -12.42
N ALA A 130 11.51 -9.49 -11.68
CA ALA A 130 11.06 -8.50 -10.71
C ALA A 130 10.50 -7.26 -11.41
N ARG A 131 11.18 -6.77 -12.45
CA ARG A 131 10.70 -5.64 -13.28
C ARG A 131 9.40 -5.99 -14.02
N GLY A 132 9.25 -7.23 -14.47
CA GLY A 132 8.06 -7.75 -15.14
C GLY A 132 6.84 -7.95 -14.23
N MET A 133 6.95 -7.72 -12.91
CA MET A 133 5.82 -7.77 -11.98
C MET A 133 5.06 -6.45 -11.86
N ILE A 134 5.61 -5.36 -12.38
CA ILE A 134 4.90 -4.07 -12.42
C ILE A 134 3.68 -4.21 -13.33
N THR A 135 2.54 -3.76 -12.82
CA THR A 135 1.30 -3.70 -13.57
C THR A 135 1.13 -2.33 -14.22
N ASP A 136 0.23 -2.25 -15.19
CA ASP A 136 -0.20 -0.96 -15.74
C ASP A 136 -0.71 -0.03 -14.62
N ALA A 137 -0.64 1.28 -14.89
CA ALA A 137 -1.16 2.29 -13.99
C ALA A 137 -2.66 2.03 -13.73
N PRO A 138 -3.11 2.04 -12.46
CA PRO A 138 -4.51 1.84 -12.15
C PRO A 138 -5.36 3.04 -12.57
N ASP A 139 -6.66 2.82 -12.74
CA ASP A 139 -7.67 3.84 -13.10
C ASP A 139 -8.15 4.67 -11.89
N PHE A 140 -7.35 4.69 -10.82
CA PHE A 140 -7.56 5.47 -9.60
C PHE A 140 -6.26 6.17 -9.19
N ASP A 141 -6.38 7.22 -8.36
CA ASP A 141 -5.23 8.04 -8.03
C ASP A 141 -4.20 7.29 -7.16
N VAL A 142 -2.94 7.40 -7.55
CA VAL A 142 -1.78 7.03 -6.73
C VAL A 142 -1.10 8.32 -6.30
N LEU A 143 -0.94 8.50 -4.99
CA LEU A 143 -0.36 9.69 -4.38
C LEU A 143 0.99 9.37 -3.75
N HIS A 144 1.91 10.33 -3.85
CA HIS A 144 3.31 10.19 -3.48
C HIS A 144 3.61 10.91 -2.16
N ASP A 145 3.69 10.14 -1.07
CA ASP A 145 4.04 10.55 0.29
C ASP A 145 5.56 10.50 0.51
N VAL A 146 6.29 11.31 -0.25
CA VAL A 146 7.75 11.40 -0.16
C VAL A 146 8.15 11.74 1.28
N GLY A 147 9.00 10.91 1.88
CA GLY A 147 9.40 11.04 3.29
C GLY A 147 8.44 10.38 4.29
N ASN A 148 7.37 9.71 3.83
CA ASN A 148 6.39 9.00 4.65
C ASN A 148 5.70 9.86 5.71
N MET A 149 5.47 11.15 5.45
CA MET A 149 4.90 12.06 6.43
C MET A 149 3.45 11.68 6.77
N VAL A 150 2.63 11.42 5.76
CA VAL A 150 1.23 11.03 5.95
C VAL A 150 1.16 9.63 6.57
N ALA A 151 1.95 8.67 6.09
CA ALA A 151 2.02 7.34 6.68
C ALA A 151 2.43 7.38 8.17
N ALA A 152 3.29 8.32 8.57
CA ALA A 152 3.69 8.50 9.97
C ALA A 152 2.54 9.02 10.83
N GLU A 153 1.74 9.97 10.33
CA GLU A 153 0.55 10.46 11.03
C GLU A 153 -0.52 9.36 11.22
N PHE A 154 -0.56 8.38 10.32
CA PHE A 154 -1.40 7.18 10.46
C PHE A 154 -0.79 6.10 11.37
N GLY A 155 0.43 6.29 11.88
CA GLY A 155 1.12 5.32 12.75
C GLY A 155 1.71 4.10 12.02
N LEU A 156 1.82 4.14 10.69
CA LEU A 156 2.12 2.97 9.86
C LEU A 156 3.61 2.74 9.59
N THR A 157 4.46 3.74 9.85
CA THR A 157 5.84 3.72 9.38
C THR A 157 6.74 2.80 10.18
N PHE A 158 7.55 1.99 9.50
CA PHE A 158 8.64 1.25 10.11
C PHE A 158 9.93 1.44 9.31
N LYS A 159 11.08 1.27 9.97
CA LYS A 159 12.36 1.22 9.28
C LYS A 159 12.56 -0.19 8.74
N LEU A 160 12.79 -0.30 7.43
CA LEU A 160 13.01 -1.58 6.76
C LEU A 160 14.15 -2.33 7.45
N PRO A 161 13.97 -3.60 7.85
CA PRO A 161 15.01 -4.30 8.57
C PRO A 161 16.25 -4.56 7.72
N GLU A 162 17.40 -4.80 8.35
CA GLU A 162 18.67 -4.99 7.65
C GLU A 162 18.63 -6.17 6.68
N ALA A 163 17.92 -7.25 7.04
CA ALA A 163 17.73 -8.41 6.17
C ALA A 163 17.06 -8.03 4.85
N HIS A 164 16.02 -7.19 4.89
CA HIS A 164 15.37 -6.69 3.67
C HIS A 164 16.23 -5.68 2.92
N ARG A 165 17.01 -4.83 3.60
CA ARG A 165 17.95 -3.92 2.91
C ARG A 165 19.01 -4.71 2.13
N LYS A 166 19.57 -5.76 2.73
CA LYS A 166 20.50 -6.68 2.07
C LYS A 166 19.85 -7.38 0.87
N LEU A 167 18.62 -7.87 1.03
CA LEU A 167 17.86 -8.45 -0.07
C LEU A 167 17.73 -7.48 -1.25
N LEU A 168 17.30 -6.24 -1.00
CA LEU A 168 17.11 -5.25 -2.06
C LEU A 168 18.42 -4.89 -2.77
N ALA A 169 19.53 -4.77 -2.02
CA ALA A 169 20.86 -4.57 -2.59
C ALA A 169 21.31 -5.77 -3.46
N MET A 170 21.11 -7.00 -3.00
CA MET A 170 21.41 -8.22 -3.78
C MET A 170 20.54 -8.32 -5.04
N MET A 171 19.30 -7.85 -4.97
CA MET A 171 18.39 -7.75 -6.10
C MET A 171 18.63 -6.49 -6.95
N LYS A 172 19.65 -5.69 -6.65
CA LYS A 172 20.00 -4.45 -7.37
C LYS A 172 18.82 -3.48 -7.54
N MET A 173 17.95 -3.43 -6.54
CA MET A 173 16.79 -2.55 -6.50
C MET A 173 17.19 -1.23 -5.84
N ASP A 174 17.32 -0.16 -6.64
CA ASP A 174 17.69 1.17 -6.17
C ASP A 174 16.46 1.91 -5.59
N ILE A 175 15.99 1.42 -4.44
CA ILE A 175 14.81 1.95 -3.75
C ILE A 175 15.03 3.34 -3.16
N GLU A 176 16.28 3.69 -2.82
CA GLU A 176 16.62 5.03 -2.31
C GLU A 176 16.39 6.06 -3.40
N LYS A 177 16.87 5.78 -4.61
CA LYS A 177 16.61 6.64 -5.77
C LYS A 177 15.13 6.67 -6.15
N ALA A 178 14.45 5.53 -6.13
CA ALA A 178 13.01 5.46 -6.45
C ALA A 178 12.15 6.29 -5.49
N ASN A 179 12.54 6.35 -4.21
CA ASN A 179 11.86 7.13 -3.18
C ASN A 179 12.39 8.58 -3.06
N GLY A 180 13.59 8.86 -3.57
CA GLY A 180 14.29 10.12 -3.30
C GLY A 180 14.67 10.28 -1.81
N ASP A 181 14.84 9.18 -1.09
CA ASP A 181 15.04 9.12 0.36
C ASP A 181 15.88 7.90 0.76
N ASP A 182 16.84 8.07 1.67
CA ASP A 182 17.77 7.04 2.16
C ASP A 182 17.46 6.56 3.59
N SER A 183 16.32 6.97 4.16
CA SER A 183 15.96 6.64 5.55
C SER A 183 15.57 5.16 5.73
N TYR A 184 15.17 4.52 4.63
CA TYR A 184 14.53 3.20 4.58
C TYR A 184 13.25 3.13 5.44
N ILE A 185 12.53 4.24 5.59
CA ILE A 185 11.22 4.26 6.23
C ILE A 185 10.16 3.91 5.17
N PHE A 186 9.27 2.99 5.52
CA PHE A 186 8.18 2.53 4.67
C PHE A 186 6.89 2.38 5.46
N PRO A 187 5.72 2.50 4.82
CA PRO A 187 4.46 2.17 5.48
C PRO A 187 4.29 0.65 5.58
N ASP A 188 3.78 0.16 6.72
CA ASP A 188 3.13 -1.14 6.71
C ASP A 188 1.86 -1.05 5.86
N PRO A 189 1.62 -1.99 4.93
CA PRO A 189 0.44 -1.94 4.07
C PRO A 189 -0.84 -1.96 4.89
N ALA A 190 -1.66 -0.93 4.74
CA ALA A 190 -2.92 -0.79 5.45
C ALA A 190 -3.98 -0.20 4.52
N THR A 191 -5.24 -0.52 4.79
CA THR A 191 -6.39 0.02 4.05
C THR A 191 -7.37 0.62 5.03
N TYR A 192 -7.82 1.84 4.76
CA TYR A 192 -8.81 2.57 5.55
C TYR A 192 -10.01 2.92 4.69
N ILE A 193 -11.19 2.97 5.31
CA ILE A 193 -12.35 3.70 4.78
C ILE A 193 -12.55 4.91 5.68
N ILE A 194 -12.51 6.09 5.07
CA ILE A 194 -12.70 7.39 5.73
C ILE A 194 -14.06 7.91 5.27
N GLY A 195 -15.00 8.12 6.20
CA GLY A 195 -16.32 8.69 5.89
C GLY A 195 -16.24 10.19 5.57
N CYS A 196 -17.26 10.76 4.92
CA CYS A 196 -17.26 12.16 4.46
C CYS A 196 -16.95 13.20 5.55
N ASP A 197 -17.22 12.89 6.82
CA ASP A 197 -16.91 13.79 7.93
C ASP A 197 -15.43 13.79 8.31
N GLY A 198 -14.61 12.90 7.73
CA GLY A 198 -13.19 12.69 8.02
C GLY A 198 -12.92 11.66 9.11
N THR A 199 -13.94 10.93 9.58
CA THR A 199 -13.79 9.86 10.57
C THR A 199 -13.43 8.55 9.88
N ILE A 200 -12.47 7.80 10.43
CA ILE A 200 -12.17 6.45 9.97
C ILE A 200 -13.32 5.55 10.40
N VAL A 201 -14.03 4.96 9.44
CA VAL A 201 -15.17 4.06 9.70
C VAL A 201 -14.76 2.59 9.64
N TRP A 202 -13.67 2.29 8.94
CA TRP A 202 -13.08 0.96 8.89
C TRP A 202 -11.57 1.02 8.66
N ALA A 203 -10.84 0.07 9.24
CA ALA A 203 -9.40 -0.04 9.08
C ALA A 203 -8.97 -1.51 9.01
N PHE A 204 -8.02 -1.79 8.12
CA PHE A 204 -7.31 -3.05 8.00
C PHE A 204 -5.81 -2.78 8.13
N VAL A 205 -5.27 -3.11 9.30
CA VAL A 205 -3.84 -2.95 9.65
C VAL A 205 -3.32 -4.32 10.08
N PRO A 206 -2.72 -5.11 9.18
CA PRO A 206 -2.40 -6.50 9.47
C PRO A 206 -1.09 -6.68 10.23
N ASN A 207 -0.22 -5.65 10.28
CA ASN A 207 1.18 -5.77 10.72
C ASN A 207 1.88 -6.96 10.06
N ASN A 208 1.65 -7.06 8.76
CA ASN A 208 2.13 -8.14 7.94
C ASN A 208 2.13 -7.63 6.50
N TYR A 209 3.31 -7.24 6.03
CA TYR A 209 3.49 -6.73 4.68
C TYR A 209 3.11 -7.74 3.56
N ARG A 210 2.76 -8.97 3.91
CA ARG A 210 2.27 -10.04 3.02
C ARG A 210 0.76 -10.31 3.12
N LYS A 211 0.01 -9.49 3.87
CA LYS A 211 -1.45 -9.58 3.98
C LYS A 211 -2.09 -8.27 3.50
N ARG A 212 -3.25 -8.33 2.85
CA ARG A 212 -3.98 -7.16 2.32
C ARG A 212 -5.47 -7.27 2.63
N ALA A 213 -6.16 -6.14 2.67
CA ALA A 213 -7.62 -6.13 2.63
C ALA A 213 -8.09 -6.67 1.27
N GLU A 214 -9.07 -7.59 1.27
CA GLU A 214 -9.72 -8.00 0.03
C GLU A 214 -10.63 -6.87 -0.49
N ALA A 215 -10.77 -6.75 -1.82
CA ALA A 215 -11.69 -5.76 -2.39
C ALA A 215 -13.15 -6.01 -1.94
N GLU A 216 -13.52 -7.28 -1.83
CA GLU A 216 -14.83 -7.70 -1.33
C GLU A 216 -15.09 -7.23 0.11
N ASP A 217 -14.08 -7.27 0.99
CA ASP A 217 -14.20 -6.75 2.35
C ASP A 217 -14.50 -5.24 2.32
N ILE A 218 -13.77 -4.48 1.50
CA ILE A 218 -13.97 -3.03 1.33
C ILE A 218 -15.40 -2.74 0.85
N ILE A 219 -15.86 -3.43 -0.19
CA ILE A 219 -17.20 -3.25 -0.76
C ILE A 219 -18.30 -3.60 0.26
N ASN A 220 -18.13 -4.70 1.00
CA ASN A 220 -19.07 -5.10 2.04
C ASN A 220 -19.18 -4.06 3.16
N GLN A 221 -18.06 -3.48 3.60
CA GLN A 221 -18.06 -2.41 4.60
C GLN A 221 -18.75 -1.14 4.08
N LEU A 222 -18.45 -0.72 2.84
CA LEU A 222 -19.12 0.43 2.22
C LEU A 222 -20.64 0.24 2.13
N ASN A 223 -21.09 -0.95 1.72
CA ASN A 223 -22.52 -1.28 1.65
C ASN A 223 -23.18 -1.31 3.04
N GLN A 224 -22.47 -1.80 4.05
CA GLN A 224 -22.96 -1.81 5.43
C GLN A 224 -23.17 -0.38 5.95
N ILE A 225 -22.19 0.51 5.78
CA ILE A 225 -22.28 1.93 6.16
C ILE A 225 -23.48 2.59 5.48
N LYS A 226 -23.64 2.35 4.17
CA LYS A 226 -24.78 2.84 3.38
C LYS A 226 -26.13 2.38 3.91
N SER A 227 -26.22 1.12 4.34
CA SER A 227 -27.48 0.56 4.87
C SER A 227 -27.86 1.08 6.26
N GLN A 228 -26.88 1.50 7.06
CA GLN A 228 -27.09 1.93 8.45
C GLN A 228 -27.55 3.39 8.58
N GLY A 229 -27.66 4.13 7.46
CA GLY A 229 -28.09 5.53 7.45
C GLY A 229 -27.09 6.49 8.09
N GLU A 230 -25.89 6.00 8.40
CA GLU A 230 -24.75 6.85 8.73
C GLU A 230 -24.42 7.68 7.48
N LYS A 231 -24.15 8.97 7.67
CA LYS A 231 -23.81 9.85 6.55
C LYS A 231 -22.50 9.33 5.93
N ILE A 232 -22.66 8.69 4.77
CA ILE A 232 -21.63 8.41 3.77
C ILE A 232 -20.84 9.68 3.53
#